data_AF-A0A9Q3V4F7-F1
#
_entry.id   AF-A0A9Q3V4F7-F1
#
_cell.length_a   1.000
_cell.length_b   1.000
_cell.length_c   1.000
_cell.angle_alpha   90.00
_cell.angle_beta   90.00
_cell.angle_gamma   90.00
#
_symmetry.space_group_name_H-M   'P 1'
#
loop_
_entity.id
_entity.type
_entity.pdbx_description
1 polymer ?
#
loop_
_entity_poly.entity_id
_entity_poly.type
_entity_poly.pdbx_seq_one_letter_code
_entity_poly.pdbx_strand_id
1 'polypeptide(L)'
;MKKINLKSPFAILLIGTFVVALVLAFSGIRLDLTKEKRYTLSENTIKVLESVKKPLTVDVYLEGDFPASFKQLQSETKFMLEEFRKINPKIDFKFIDPMKTKMSQDTLMAMGMQPSVLPDFKDGKVTQIYLFPYAVVKYNGGGISIPLVVQQSNINADDQLRKSIENLEYNLVSNIKAVATNKKKKVGILVNQDELSPTEFESFMRLATESYDAGPIVPKNNVEITQADVPLLKQMSALVIAKPRKAFTDGEKVILDQYIMNGGKTLWMIDAVNAEMDTLTKSKKVMPFPLDINMTDFFFNYGLRINNALVKDVKKYALLKLVTGEVGGNAQYTSLPWPYFPLGIAEHDHPITKNINPVKLEFPTSIDTLGGRKFKTHVLFESSERTLLKQVPNYVELKEIASVDSLGQMEKPSTPKIFAVALEGKFNSAYASRIERKSYPGFKTSSPENKMIVIADGDVGRNKVIKGQALPLGVDMLTEEQFGNEQFLRNALDYLLDDSNLMELRNRNIEERLLDRHRIADERTNWQYLNLLLPLAIIGLLGGLFFWLRKKKFG
;
A
#
# COMPACT_ATOMS: atom_id res chain seq x y z
N MET A 1 -38.68 -41.12 -39.05
CA MET A 1 -37.40 -40.43 -38.76
C MET A 1 -36.67 -40.15 -40.07
N LYS A 2 -36.56 -38.88 -40.51
CA LYS A 2 -35.76 -38.53 -41.70
C LYS A 2 -34.28 -38.61 -41.33
N LYS A 3 -33.52 -39.46 -42.02
CA LYS A 3 -32.07 -39.60 -41.86
C LYS A 3 -31.42 -38.22 -42.07
N ILE A 4 -30.71 -37.73 -41.05
CA ILE A 4 -29.91 -36.50 -41.15
C ILE A 4 -28.85 -36.74 -42.23
N ASN A 5 -28.89 -35.96 -43.31
CA ASN A 5 -27.88 -36.07 -44.36
C ASN A 5 -26.61 -35.31 -43.91
N LEU A 6 -25.60 -36.08 -43.46
CA LEU A 6 -24.31 -35.56 -42.98
C LEU A 6 -23.55 -34.74 -44.02
N LYS A 7 -23.90 -34.82 -45.31
CA LYS A 7 -23.30 -34.00 -46.39
C LYS A 7 -24.01 -32.65 -46.60
N SER A 8 -24.99 -32.28 -45.76
CA SER A 8 -25.60 -30.96 -45.84
C SER A 8 -24.63 -29.89 -45.30
N PRO A 9 -24.58 -28.67 -45.89
CA PRO A 9 -23.72 -27.59 -45.40
C PRO A 9 -23.97 -27.26 -43.92
N PHE A 10 -25.20 -27.44 -43.47
CA PHE A 10 -25.61 -27.26 -42.07
C PHE A 10 -25.02 -28.31 -41.14
N ALA A 11 -25.05 -29.60 -41.53
CA ALA A 11 -24.43 -30.66 -40.74
C ALA A 11 -22.91 -30.47 -40.62
N ILE A 12 -22.26 -30.03 -41.70
CA ILE A 12 -20.81 -29.75 -41.70
C ILE A 12 -20.48 -28.57 -40.78
N LEU A 13 -21.27 -27.49 -40.83
CA LEU A 13 -21.10 -26.35 -39.92
C LEU A 13 -21.27 -26.77 -38.45
N LEU A 14 -22.34 -27.50 -38.13
CA LEU A 14 -22.64 -27.93 -36.76
C LEU A 14 -21.57 -28.89 -36.21
N ILE A 15 -21.09 -29.82 -37.04
CA ILE A 15 -19.98 -30.71 -36.68
C ILE A 15 -18.70 -29.91 -36.51
N GLY A 16 -18.41 -28.95 -37.40
CA GLY A 16 -17.25 -28.06 -37.27
C GLY A 16 -17.29 -27.24 -35.98
N THR A 17 -18.43 -26.61 -35.66
CA THR A 17 -18.61 -25.87 -34.41
C THR A 17 -18.51 -26.78 -33.19
N PHE A 18 -19.08 -27.98 -33.24
CA PHE A 18 -18.97 -28.96 -32.16
C PHE A 18 -17.52 -29.40 -31.94
N VAL A 19 -16.78 -29.67 -33.02
CA VAL A 19 -15.35 -30.02 -32.95
C VAL A 19 -14.52 -28.87 -32.40
N VAL A 20 -14.76 -27.63 -32.85
CA VAL A 20 -14.09 -26.44 -32.29
C VAL A 20 -14.43 -26.25 -30.82
N ALA A 21 -15.70 -26.40 -30.43
CA ALA A 21 -16.11 -26.33 -29.03
C ALA A 21 -15.46 -27.44 -28.19
N LEU A 22 -15.32 -28.65 -28.75
CA LEU A 22 -14.66 -29.77 -28.12
C LEU A 22 -13.15 -29.51 -27.94
N VAL A 23 -12.48 -29.01 -28.98
CA VAL A 23 -11.06 -28.62 -28.93
C VAL A 23 -10.84 -27.51 -27.90
N LEU A 24 -11.71 -26.50 -27.85
CA LEU A 24 -11.64 -25.44 -26.85
C LEU A 24 -11.93 -25.94 -25.43
N ALA A 25 -12.85 -26.90 -25.28
CA ALA A 25 -13.14 -27.51 -23.98
C ALA A 25 -11.97 -28.34 -23.44
N PHE A 26 -11.22 -29.02 -24.32
CA PHE A 26 -10.09 -29.87 -23.93
C PHE A 26 -8.73 -29.16 -23.95
N SER A 27 -8.59 -28.02 -24.64
CA SER A 27 -7.31 -27.29 -24.72
C SER A 27 -6.96 -26.56 -23.42
N GLY A 28 -7.91 -26.40 -22.49
CA GLY A 28 -7.70 -25.66 -21.25
C GLY A 28 -7.46 -24.15 -21.46
N ILE A 29 -7.67 -23.63 -22.67
CA ILE A 29 -7.49 -22.21 -22.99
C ILE A 29 -8.59 -21.41 -22.28
N ARG A 30 -8.21 -20.68 -21.23
CA ARG A 30 -9.05 -19.67 -20.59
C ARG A 30 -8.65 -18.29 -21.09
N LEU A 31 -9.58 -17.64 -21.78
CA LEU A 31 -9.44 -16.24 -22.15
C LEU A 31 -10.08 -15.38 -21.07
N ASP A 32 -9.27 -14.57 -20.39
CA ASP A 32 -9.77 -13.55 -19.48
C ASP A 32 -10.22 -12.33 -20.28
N LEU A 33 -11.54 -12.17 -20.39
CA LEU A 33 -12.18 -11.06 -21.10
C LEU A 33 -12.45 -9.86 -20.18
N THR A 34 -12.00 -9.91 -18.91
CA THR A 34 -12.14 -8.76 -18.01
C THR A 34 -11.17 -7.66 -18.43
N LYS A 35 -11.63 -6.40 -18.37
CA LYS A 35 -10.81 -5.21 -18.73
C LYS A 35 -9.53 -5.13 -17.89
N GLU A 36 -9.63 -5.54 -16.63
CA GLU A 36 -8.55 -5.52 -15.64
C GLU A 36 -7.68 -6.78 -15.65
N LYS A 37 -7.99 -7.78 -16.49
CA LYS A 37 -7.38 -9.12 -16.45
C LYS A 37 -7.37 -9.73 -15.04
N ARG A 38 -8.49 -9.59 -14.32
CA ARG A 38 -8.68 -10.01 -12.92
C ARG A 38 -8.30 -11.47 -12.67
N TYR A 39 -8.56 -12.33 -13.63
CA TYR A 39 -8.37 -13.78 -13.51
C TYR A 39 -7.07 -14.24 -14.19
N THR A 40 -6.18 -13.31 -14.52
CA THR A 40 -4.86 -13.58 -15.11
C THR A 40 -3.77 -13.24 -14.11
N LEU A 41 -2.98 -14.25 -13.73
CA LEU A 41 -1.82 -14.06 -12.88
C LEU A 41 -0.78 -13.18 -13.58
N SER A 42 -0.10 -12.33 -12.81
CA SER A 42 1.02 -11.57 -13.36
C SER A 42 2.23 -12.46 -13.67
N GLU A 43 3.09 -12.00 -14.58
CA GLU A 43 4.36 -12.67 -14.85
C GLU A 43 5.24 -12.79 -13.60
N ASN A 44 5.19 -11.80 -12.72
CA ASN A 44 5.97 -11.78 -11.48
C ASN A 44 5.43 -12.79 -10.47
N THR A 45 4.11 -12.95 -10.39
CA THR A 45 3.45 -14.01 -9.62
C THR A 45 3.91 -15.39 -10.10
N ILE A 46 3.88 -15.64 -11.41
CA ILE A 46 4.31 -16.93 -11.98
C ILE A 46 5.77 -17.24 -11.59
N LYS A 47 6.69 -16.28 -11.74
CA LYS A 47 8.10 -16.44 -11.36
C LYS A 47 8.29 -16.81 -9.89
N VAL A 48 7.53 -16.19 -8.99
CA VAL A 48 7.58 -16.49 -7.55
C VAL A 48 7.08 -17.92 -7.30
N LEU A 49 5.95 -18.29 -7.88
CA LEU A 49 5.35 -19.61 -7.67
C LEU A 49 6.27 -20.72 -8.21
N GLU A 50 6.88 -20.54 -9.38
CA GLU A 50 7.87 -21.48 -9.95
C GLU A 50 9.12 -21.62 -9.08
N SER A 51 9.51 -20.57 -8.35
CA SER A 51 10.68 -20.60 -7.47
C SER A 51 10.50 -21.48 -6.21
N VAL A 52 9.27 -21.88 -5.89
CA VAL A 52 8.96 -22.72 -4.72
C VAL A 52 9.45 -24.16 -4.94
N LYS A 53 10.50 -24.54 -4.20
CA LYS A 53 11.22 -25.81 -4.43
C LYS A 53 10.66 -26.99 -3.64
N LYS A 54 10.14 -26.77 -2.43
CA LYS A 54 9.61 -27.80 -1.52
C LYS A 54 8.07 -27.75 -1.48
N PRO A 55 7.39 -28.78 -0.94
CA PRO A 55 5.95 -28.70 -0.71
C PRO A 55 5.58 -27.51 0.19
N LEU A 56 4.58 -26.75 -0.24
CA LEU A 56 4.01 -25.59 0.47
C LEU A 56 2.52 -25.84 0.65
N THR A 57 2.00 -25.62 1.85
CA THR A 57 0.56 -25.79 2.13
C THR A 57 -0.04 -24.49 2.63
N VAL A 58 -1.18 -24.10 2.07
CA VAL A 58 -1.95 -22.92 2.49
C VAL A 58 -3.23 -23.37 3.19
N ASP A 59 -3.32 -23.15 4.50
CA ASP A 59 -4.49 -23.45 5.32
C ASP A 59 -5.37 -22.20 5.41
N VAL A 60 -6.52 -22.19 4.75
CA VAL A 60 -7.43 -21.03 4.67
C VAL A 60 -8.56 -21.19 5.69
N TYR A 61 -8.64 -20.27 6.66
CA TYR A 61 -9.62 -20.26 7.75
C TYR A 61 -10.89 -19.47 7.39
N LEU A 62 -11.33 -19.59 6.14
CA LEU A 62 -12.49 -18.87 5.60
C LEU A 62 -13.52 -19.85 5.04
N GLU A 63 -13.90 -20.87 5.82
CA GLU A 63 -14.93 -21.84 5.47
C GLU A 63 -16.07 -21.80 6.49
N GLY A 64 -17.32 -21.71 6.02
CA GLY A 64 -18.50 -21.59 6.89
C GLY A 64 -19.71 -21.00 6.17
N ASP A 65 -20.81 -20.81 6.92
CA ASP A 65 -21.98 -20.09 6.42
C ASP A 65 -21.83 -18.58 6.70
N PHE A 66 -21.32 -17.86 5.71
CA PHE A 66 -21.09 -16.41 5.80
C PHE A 66 -22.08 -15.59 4.95
N PRO A 67 -22.20 -14.27 5.22
CA PRO A 67 -22.84 -13.33 4.31
C PRO A 67 -22.23 -13.36 2.90
N ALA A 68 -22.98 -12.86 1.91
CA ALA A 68 -22.61 -12.94 0.50
C ALA A 68 -21.21 -12.36 0.19
N SER A 69 -20.84 -11.24 0.80
CA SER A 69 -19.55 -10.58 0.57
C SER A 69 -18.36 -11.40 1.07
N PHE A 70 -18.50 -12.11 2.19
CA PHE A 70 -17.47 -13.04 2.68
C PHE A 70 -17.41 -14.34 1.85
N LYS A 71 -18.55 -14.85 1.37
CA LYS A 71 -18.58 -15.97 0.40
C LYS A 71 -17.89 -15.61 -0.91
N GLN A 72 -17.96 -14.34 -1.32
CA GLN A 72 -17.21 -13.84 -2.46
C GLN A 72 -15.70 -13.87 -2.18
N LEU A 73 -15.24 -13.31 -1.06
CA LEU A 73 -13.81 -13.37 -0.69
C LEU A 73 -13.29 -14.82 -0.60
N GLN A 74 -14.08 -15.74 -0.02
CA GLN A 74 -13.78 -17.17 0.02
C GLN A 74 -13.61 -17.75 -1.39
N SER A 75 -14.54 -17.47 -2.29
CA SER A 75 -14.53 -17.98 -3.66
C SER A 75 -13.36 -17.44 -4.47
N GLU A 76 -13.06 -16.15 -4.35
CA GLU A 76 -11.91 -15.49 -5.00
C GLU A 76 -10.58 -16.03 -4.43
N THR A 77 -10.49 -16.26 -3.12
CA THR A 77 -9.32 -16.89 -2.47
C THR A 77 -9.11 -18.32 -2.98
N LYS A 78 -10.18 -19.10 -3.08
CA LYS A 78 -10.13 -20.46 -3.60
C LYS A 78 -9.67 -20.47 -5.06
N PHE A 79 -10.28 -19.62 -5.88
CA PHE A 79 -9.90 -19.47 -7.30
C PHE A 79 -8.41 -19.13 -7.43
N MET A 80 -7.92 -18.15 -6.67
CA MET A 80 -6.51 -17.73 -6.73
C MET A 80 -5.55 -18.87 -6.38
N LEU A 81 -5.84 -19.63 -5.33
CA LEU A 81 -5.02 -20.76 -4.90
C LEU A 81 -5.11 -21.97 -5.86
N GLU A 82 -6.24 -22.16 -6.54
CA GLU A 82 -6.36 -23.13 -7.65
C GLU A 82 -5.45 -22.75 -8.82
N GLU A 83 -5.41 -21.47 -9.20
CA GLU A 83 -4.49 -20.99 -10.24
C GLU A 83 -3.02 -21.14 -9.79
N PHE A 84 -2.69 -20.89 -8.52
CA PHE A 84 -1.33 -21.10 -8.01
C PHE A 84 -0.90 -22.57 -8.10
N ARG A 85 -1.79 -23.50 -7.73
CA ARG A 85 -1.54 -24.95 -7.82
C ARG A 85 -1.33 -25.41 -9.27
N LYS A 86 -2.04 -24.82 -10.23
CA LYS A 86 -1.86 -25.11 -11.66
C LYS A 86 -0.47 -24.71 -12.16
N ILE A 87 0.06 -23.59 -11.69
CA ILE A 87 1.42 -23.15 -12.01
C ILE A 87 2.47 -24.04 -11.34
N ASN A 88 2.31 -24.33 -10.04
CA ASN A 88 3.23 -25.19 -9.31
C ASN A 88 2.46 -26.23 -8.46
N PRO A 89 2.44 -27.51 -8.87
CA PRO A 89 1.75 -28.59 -8.14
C PRO A 89 2.26 -28.85 -6.71
N LYS A 90 3.41 -28.28 -6.32
CA LYS A 90 3.92 -28.36 -4.93
C LYS A 90 3.19 -27.42 -3.98
N ILE A 91 2.41 -26.49 -4.51
CA ILE A 91 1.58 -25.56 -3.73
C ILE A 91 0.20 -26.20 -3.59
N ASP A 92 -0.09 -26.68 -2.39
CA ASP A 92 -1.39 -27.24 -2.03
C ASP A 92 -2.13 -26.31 -1.06
N PHE A 93 -3.43 -26.47 -0.94
CA PHE A 93 -4.25 -25.66 -0.05
C PHE A 93 -5.46 -26.43 0.46
N LYS A 94 -5.95 -26.04 1.63
CA LYS A 94 -7.20 -26.55 2.21
C LYS A 94 -7.98 -25.43 2.89
N PHE A 95 -9.31 -25.54 2.83
CA PHE A 95 -10.22 -24.66 3.53
C PHE A 95 -10.65 -25.32 4.84
N ILE A 96 -10.62 -24.56 5.93
CA ILE A 96 -10.84 -25.03 7.29
C ILE A 96 -11.94 -24.17 7.91
N ASP A 97 -12.94 -24.85 8.48
CA ASP A 97 -13.96 -24.25 9.33
C ASP A 97 -13.51 -24.42 10.80
N PRO A 98 -13.02 -23.34 11.46
CA PRO A 98 -12.52 -23.44 12.84
C PRO A 98 -13.60 -23.92 13.82
N MET A 99 -14.86 -23.59 13.56
CA MET A 99 -15.99 -23.95 14.41
C MET A 99 -16.32 -25.44 14.30
N LYS A 100 -16.33 -26.00 13.09
CA LYS A 100 -16.51 -27.46 12.89
C LYS A 100 -15.35 -28.28 13.42
N THR A 101 -14.13 -27.77 13.30
CA THR A 101 -12.93 -28.45 13.82
C THR A 101 -12.75 -28.31 15.34
N LYS A 102 -13.65 -27.58 16.03
CA LYS A 102 -13.62 -27.31 17.47
C LYS A 102 -12.28 -26.69 17.93
N MET A 103 -11.67 -25.87 17.07
CA MET A 103 -10.47 -25.13 17.45
C MET A 103 -10.83 -24.03 18.43
N SER A 104 -10.12 -23.93 19.56
CA SER A 104 -10.39 -22.85 20.52
C SER A 104 -9.98 -21.49 19.95
N GLN A 105 -10.69 -20.44 20.34
CA GLN A 105 -10.34 -19.08 19.96
C GLN A 105 -8.92 -18.72 20.43
N ASP A 106 -8.53 -19.17 21.64
CA ASP A 106 -7.18 -18.97 22.17
C ASP A 106 -6.10 -19.60 21.27
N THR A 107 -6.37 -20.77 20.68
CA THR A 107 -5.44 -21.41 19.74
C THR A 107 -5.25 -20.56 18.49
N LEU A 108 -6.35 -20.03 17.95
CA LEU A 108 -6.31 -19.18 16.75
C LEU A 108 -5.58 -17.86 17.03
N MET A 109 -5.86 -17.24 18.18
CA MET A 109 -5.16 -16.03 18.62
C MET A 109 -3.67 -16.28 18.88
N ALA A 110 -3.31 -17.43 19.45
CA ALA A 110 -1.91 -17.84 19.65
C ALA A 110 -1.18 -18.06 18.31
N MET A 111 -1.90 -18.42 17.25
CA MET A 111 -1.39 -18.45 15.88
C MET A 111 -1.34 -17.07 15.21
N GLY A 112 -1.67 -16.00 15.94
CA GLY A 112 -1.69 -14.62 15.44
C GLY A 112 -2.95 -14.23 14.68
N MET A 113 -3.99 -15.06 14.70
CA MET A 113 -5.25 -14.80 13.99
C MET A 113 -6.26 -14.13 14.93
N GLN A 114 -6.54 -12.85 14.70
CA GLN A 114 -7.53 -12.09 15.48
C GLN A 114 -8.93 -12.29 14.91
N PRO A 115 -9.97 -12.52 15.75
CA PRO A 115 -11.32 -12.72 15.27
C PRO A 115 -11.90 -11.43 14.67
N SER A 116 -12.70 -11.58 13.62
CA SER A 116 -13.63 -10.55 13.15
C SER A 116 -15.05 -10.96 13.56
N VAL A 117 -15.81 -10.02 14.12
CA VAL A 117 -17.18 -10.28 14.60
C VAL A 117 -18.17 -9.62 13.66
N LEU A 118 -19.10 -10.41 13.12
CA LEU A 118 -20.20 -9.91 12.31
C LEU A 118 -21.53 -10.04 13.05
N PRO A 119 -22.36 -9.00 13.09
CA PRO A 119 -23.74 -9.13 13.50
C PRO A 119 -24.52 -9.86 12.39
N ASP A 120 -25.15 -10.98 12.75
CA ASP A 120 -26.05 -11.75 11.90
C ASP A 120 -27.48 -11.62 12.44
N PHE A 121 -28.35 -11.03 11.63
CA PHE A 121 -29.75 -10.80 11.96
C PHE A 121 -30.59 -11.94 11.37
N LYS A 122 -30.76 -13.02 12.14
CA LYS A 122 -31.64 -14.14 11.80
C LYS A 122 -32.84 -14.15 12.73
N ASP A 123 -34.03 -14.25 12.16
CA ASP A 123 -35.31 -14.42 12.89
C ASP A 123 -35.55 -13.39 14.01
N GLY A 124 -35.17 -12.13 13.79
CA GLY A 124 -35.33 -11.05 14.78
C GLY A 124 -34.36 -11.13 15.97
N LYS A 125 -33.39 -12.04 15.97
CA LYS A 125 -32.29 -12.10 16.94
C LYS A 125 -30.99 -11.62 16.32
N VAL A 126 -30.24 -10.83 17.07
CA VAL A 126 -28.86 -10.45 16.72
C VAL A 126 -27.95 -11.54 17.25
N THR A 127 -27.42 -12.37 16.36
CA THR A 127 -26.38 -13.36 16.66
C THR A 127 -25.02 -12.83 16.23
N GLN A 128 -23.95 -13.21 16.91
CA GLN A 128 -22.59 -12.81 16.54
C GLN A 128 -21.88 -13.98 15.86
N ILE A 129 -21.42 -13.78 14.63
CA ILE A 129 -20.57 -14.75 13.91
C ILE A 129 -19.12 -14.33 14.13
N TYR A 130 -18.35 -15.20 14.80
CA TYR A 130 -16.90 -15.08 14.89
C TYR A 130 -16.26 -15.74 13.67
N LEU A 131 -15.48 -14.98 12.93
CA LEU A 131 -14.76 -15.46 11.76
C LEU A 131 -13.27 -15.10 11.84
N PHE A 132 -12.43 -15.92 11.22
CA PHE A 132 -10.98 -15.76 11.23
C PHE A 132 -10.49 -15.73 9.79
N PRO A 133 -10.65 -14.60 9.06
CA PRO A 133 -10.38 -14.55 7.64
C PRO A 133 -8.87 -14.50 7.38
N TYR A 134 -8.20 -15.63 7.53
CA TYR A 134 -6.75 -15.78 7.44
C TYR A 134 -6.37 -16.95 6.53
N ALA A 135 -5.20 -16.85 5.93
CA ALA A 135 -4.50 -17.96 5.30
C ALA A 135 -3.18 -18.21 6.02
N VAL A 136 -2.90 -19.44 6.41
CA VAL A 136 -1.64 -19.83 7.04
C VAL A 136 -0.79 -20.57 6.02
N VAL A 137 0.32 -19.95 5.62
CA VAL A 137 1.28 -20.55 4.69
C VAL A 137 2.31 -21.33 5.48
N LYS A 138 2.46 -22.63 5.17
CA LYS A 138 3.41 -23.54 5.81
C LYS A 138 4.43 -24.02 4.79
N TYR A 139 5.71 -23.82 5.08
CA TYR A 139 6.81 -24.21 4.20
C TYR A 139 8.08 -24.52 4.99
N ASN A 140 8.64 -25.71 4.77
CA ASN A 140 9.92 -26.14 5.33
C ASN A 140 10.05 -25.97 6.87
N GLY A 141 8.98 -26.28 7.62
CA GLY A 141 8.94 -26.20 9.09
C GLY A 141 8.63 -24.82 9.67
N GLY A 142 8.62 -23.77 8.83
CA GLY A 142 8.12 -22.43 9.19
C GLY A 142 6.69 -22.22 8.72
N GLY A 143 6.02 -21.23 9.32
CA GLY A 143 4.73 -20.76 8.82
C GLY A 143 4.42 -19.32 9.20
N ILE A 144 3.57 -18.68 8.41
CA ILE A 144 3.10 -17.31 8.62
C ILE A 144 1.58 -17.24 8.46
N SER A 145 0.94 -16.46 9.31
CA SER A 145 -0.50 -16.16 9.24
C SER A 145 -0.71 -14.87 8.45
N ILE A 146 -1.54 -14.93 7.42
CA ILE A 146 -1.81 -13.83 6.49
C ILE A 146 -3.27 -13.40 6.68
N PRO A 147 -3.56 -12.16 7.11
CA PRO A 147 -4.91 -11.65 7.11
C PRO A 147 -5.41 -11.52 5.67
N LEU A 148 -6.57 -12.09 5.36
CA LEU A 148 -7.22 -12.00 4.05
C LEU A 148 -8.09 -10.75 3.92
N VAL A 149 -8.35 -10.07 5.02
CA VAL A 149 -9.13 -8.83 5.06
C VAL A 149 -8.20 -7.65 5.36
N VAL A 150 -8.22 -6.63 4.51
CA VAL A 150 -7.49 -5.38 4.76
C VAL A 150 -8.14 -4.63 5.92
N GLN A 151 -7.35 -4.07 6.82
CA GLN A 151 -7.87 -3.23 7.91
C GLN A 151 -7.79 -1.76 7.48
N GLN A 152 -8.95 -1.15 7.27
CA GLN A 152 -9.07 0.28 7.03
C GLN A 152 -10.21 0.86 7.88
N SER A 153 -9.95 2.02 8.46
CA SER A 153 -10.91 2.75 9.27
C SER A 153 -11.87 3.53 8.37
N ASN A 154 -13.09 3.80 8.86
CA ASN A 154 -14.07 4.68 8.21
C ASN A 154 -14.56 4.22 6.81
N ILE A 155 -14.49 2.92 6.50
CA ILE A 155 -15.14 2.33 5.33
C ILE A 155 -16.13 1.26 5.77
N ASN A 156 -17.14 0.99 4.94
CA ASN A 156 -18.10 -0.07 5.22
C ASN A 156 -17.46 -1.47 4.97
N ALA A 157 -18.09 -2.51 5.50
CA ALA A 157 -17.58 -3.88 5.42
C ALA A 157 -17.47 -4.40 3.96
N ASP A 158 -18.39 -4.00 3.08
CA ASP A 158 -18.38 -4.45 1.68
C ASP A 158 -17.22 -3.83 0.89
N ASP A 159 -16.95 -2.53 1.08
CA ASP A 159 -15.81 -1.82 0.51
C ASP A 159 -14.49 -2.40 1.02
N GLN A 160 -14.44 -2.77 2.30
CA GLN A 160 -13.28 -3.41 2.91
C GLN A 160 -12.99 -4.77 2.27
N LEU A 161 -14.02 -5.59 2.05
CA LEU A 161 -13.89 -6.89 1.39
C LEU A 161 -13.54 -6.75 -0.09
N ARG A 162 -14.09 -5.76 -0.80
CA ARG A 162 -13.69 -5.45 -2.18
C ARG A 162 -12.20 -5.14 -2.27
N LYS A 163 -11.71 -4.20 -1.45
CA LYS A 163 -10.29 -3.84 -1.40
C LYS A 163 -9.41 -5.03 -1.00
N SER A 164 -9.94 -5.94 -0.19
CA SER A 164 -9.28 -7.20 0.15
C SER A 164 -9.12 -8.13 -1.04
N ILE A 165 -10.16 -8.27 -1.87
CA ILE A 165 -10.13 -9.05 -3.12
C ILE A 165 -9.15 -8.43 -4.13
N GLU A 166 -9.15 -7.11 -4.28
CA GLU A 166 -8.17 -6.41 -5.14
C GLU A 166 -6.72 -6.67 -4.74
N ASN A 167 -6.44 -6.72 -3.44
CA ASN A 167 -5.10 -6.93 -2.90
C ASN A 167 -4.71 -8.41 -2.76
N LEU A 168 -5.61 -9.35 -3.07
CA LEU A 168 -5.48 -10.76 -2.73
C LEU A 168 -4.27 -11.44 -3.38
N GLU A 169 -4.06 -11.20 -4.69
CA GLU A 169 -2.90 -11.77 -5.42
C GLU A 169 -1.59 -11.30 -4.79
N TYR A 170 -1.44 -9.97 -4.61
CA TYR A 170 -0.26 -9.39 -3.98
C TYR A 170 -0.03 -9.97 -2.58
N ASN A 171 -1.06 -9.98 -1.74
CA ASN A 171 -0.99 -10.41 -0.35
C ASN A 171 -0.55 -11.88 -0.23
N LEU A 172 -1.13 -12.78 -1.04
CA LEU A 172 -0.73 -14.18 -1.01
C LEU A 172 0.68 -14.41 -1.58
N VAL A 173 1.00 -13.83 -2.74
CA VAL A 173 2.28 -14.07 -3.43
C VAL A 173 3.46 -13.48 -2.67
N SER A 174 3.31 -12.27 -2.11
CA SER A 174 4.36 -11.61 -1.32
C SER A 174 4.72 -12.43 -0.08
N ASN A 175 3.72 -12.95 0.65
CA ASN A 175 3.94 -13.81 1.81
C ASN A 175 4.49 -15.18 1.42
N ILE A 176 4.02 -15.80 0.33
CA ILE A 176 4.62 -17.03 -0.21
C ILE A 176 6.10 -16.80 -0.54
N LYS A 177 6.43 -15.69 -1.20
CA LYS A 177 7.82 -15.30 -1.49
C LYS A 177 8.61 -15.15 -0.20
N ALA A 178 8.07 -14.48 0.81
CA ALA A 178 8.74 -14.24 2.08
C ALA A 178 9.11 -15.55 2.79
N VAL A 179 8.20 -16.53 2.83
CA VAL A 179 8.48 -17.84 3.46
C VAL A 179 9.35 -18.73 2.56
N ALA A 180 9.20 -18.66 1.24
CA ALA A 180 9.98 -19.46 0.30
C ALA A 180 11.44 -18.98 0.17
N THR A 181 11.70 -17.69 0.43
CA THR A 181 13.02 -17.08 0.31
C THR A 181 13.80 -17.22 1.61
N ASN A 182 14.93 -17.95 1.59
CA ASN A 182 15.71 -18.24 2.80
C ASN A 182 16.67 -17.11 3.24
N LYS A 183 16.63 -15.93 2.60
CA LYS A 183 17.54 -14.82 2.88
C LYS A 183 16.80 -13.49 2.92
N LYS A 184 16.64 -12.93 4.12
CA LYS A 184 16.12 -11.57 4.31
C LYS A 184 17.12 -10.55 3.76
N LYS A 185 16.62 -9.49 3.14
CA LYS A 185 17.45 -8.35 2.75
C LYS A 185 17.85 -7.55 3.99
N LYS A 186 19.04 -6.96 3.96
CA LYS A 186 19.55 -6.15 5.07
C LYS A 186 19.11 -4.70 4.94
N VAL A 187 18.63 -4.12 6.04
CA VAL A 187 18.22 -2.71 6.11
C VAL A 187 19.03 -2.03 7.22
N GLY A 188 19.78 -0.99 6.85
CA GLY A 188 20.54 -0.20 7.81
C GLY A 188 19.75 1.01 8.27
N ILE A 189 19.77 1.30 9.57
CA ILE A 189 19.12 2.49 10.13
C ILE A 189 20.21 3.39 10.67
N LEU A 190 20.35 4.57 10.10
CA LEU A 190 21.44 5.46 10.46
C LEU A 190 21.23 5.99 11.88
N VAL A 191 22.29 5.95 12.69
CA VAL A 191 22.32 6.48 14.06
C VAL A 191 23.60 7.27 14.24
N ASN A 192 23.56 8.55 13.89
CA ASN A 192 24.71 9.45 13.96
C ASN A 192 24.31 10.95 13.95
N GLN A 193 23.24 11.31 13.24
CA GLN A 193 22.78 12.69 13.09
C GLN A 193 21.70 13.09 14.11
N ASP A 194 21.65 12.43 15.27
CA ASP A 194 20.63 12.66 16.30
C ASP A 194 19.21 12.35 15.79
N GLU A 195 19.11 11.22 15.07
CA GLU A 195 17.88 10.59 14.61
C GLU A 195 16.93 10.25 15.77
N LEU A 196 15.73 9.76 15.44
CA LEU A 196 14.78 9.24 16.44
C LEU A 196 15.45 8.24 17.40
N SER A 197 15.17 8.41 18.69
CA SER A 197 15.70 7.49 19.71
C SER A 197 15.17 6.07 19.50
N PRO A 198 15.86 5.02 20.00
CA PRO A 198 15.41 3.64 19.87
C PRO A 198 13.96 3.41 20.34
N THR A 199 13.54 4.12 21.40
CA THR A 199 12.17 4.05 21.95
C THR A 199 11.14 4.77 21.10
N GLU A 200 11.52 5.87 20.44
CA GLU A 200 10.64 6.63 19.53
C GLU A 200 10.49 5.95 18.16
N PHE A 201 11.41 5.06 17.81
CA PHE A 201 11.44 4.36 16.52
C PHE A 201 11.16 2.85 16.64
N GLU A 202 10.83 2.37 17.84
CA GLU A 202 10.69 0.96 18.19
C GLU A 202 9.63 0.26 17.34
N SER A 203 8.49 0.92 17.09
CA SER A 203 7.41 0.31 16.31
C SER A 203 7.83 0.06 14.86
N PHE A 204 8.54 1.00 14.25
CA PHE A 204 9.10 0.81 12.91
C PHE A 204 10.21 -0.25 12.92
N MET A 205 11.08 -0.28 13.92
CA MET A 205 12.11 -1.32 14.07
C MET A 205 11.50 -2.73 14.08
N ARG A 206 10.45 -2.93 14.88
CA ARG A 206 9.73 -4.21 14.97
C ARG A 206 9.16 -4.60 13.61
N LEU A 207 8.50 -3.65 12.95
CA LEU A 207 7.96 -3.84 11.60
C LEU A 207 9.03 -4.23 10.58
N ALA A 208 10.18 -3.54 10.58
CA ALA A 208 11.26 -3.80 9.64
C ALA A 208 11.87 -5.19 9.88
N THR A 209 12.06 -5.60 11.14
CA THR A 209 12.68 -6.89 11.50
C THR A 209 11.79 -8.11 11.22
N GLU A 210 10.46 -7.93 11.13
CA GLU A 210 9.53 -8.98 10.67
C GLU A 210 9.90 -9.46 9.25
N SER A 211 10.16 -8.53 8.33
CA SER A 211 10.36 -8.84 6.89
C SER A 211 11.82 -8.78 6.44
N TYR A 212 12.66 -8.05 7.17
CA TYR A 212 14.04 -7.73 6.80
C TYR A 212 15.03 -8.06 7.93
N ASP A 213 16.31 -8.15 7.59
CA ASP A 213 17.42 -8.16 8.55
C ASP A 213 17.80 -6.69 8.83
N ALA A 214 17.00 -6.04 9.68
CA ALA A 214 17.11 -4.62 9.95
C ALA A 214 17.91 -4.34 11.24
N GLY A 215 18.81 -3.35 11.20
CA GLY A 215 19.63 -3.00 12.36
C GLY A 215 20.27 -1.62 12.26
N PRO A 216 20.77 -1.09 13.39
CA PRO A 216 21.40 0.23 13.42
C PRO A 216 22.76 0.21 12.73
N ILE A 217 23.10 1.35 12.12
CA ILE A 217 24.40 1.66 11.54
C ILE A 217 24.99 2.81 12.35
N VAL A 218 25.88 2.46 13.26
CA VAL A 218 26.66 3.40 14.05
C VAL A 218 28.04 3.52 13.40
N PRO A 219 28.54 4.73 13.13
CA PRO A 219 29.89 4.90 12.57
C PRO A 219 30.96 4.35 13.50
N LYS A 220 32.01 3.74 12.94
CA LYS A 220 33.08 3.11 13.73
C LYS A 220 33.82 4.05 14.67
N ASN A 221 33.91 5.34 14.32
CA ASN A 221 34.54 6.35 15.17
C ASN A 221 33.55 7.00 16.16
N ASN A 222 32.27 6.62 16.14
CA ASN A 222 31.17 7.20 16.91
C ASN A 222 30.95 8.72 16.70
N VAL A 223 31.44 9.28 15.59
CA VAL A 223 31.37 10.73 15.31
C VAL A 223 30.77 11.03 13.93
N GLU A 224 31.25 10.36 12.88
CA GLU A 224 30.78 10.60 11.51
C GLU A 224 31.00 9.37 10.64
N ILE A 225 30.20 9.21 9.60
CA ILE A 225 30.41 8.12 8.63
C ILE A 225 31.70 8.38 7.84
N THR A 226 32.61 7.41 7.86
CA THR A 226 33.89 7.48 7.15
C THR A 226 34.04 6.35 6.13
N GLN A 227 35.16 6.37 5.38
CA GLN A 227 35.52 5.28 4.48
C GLN A 227 35.62 3.91 5.19
N ALA A 228 35.89 3.89 6.50
CA ALA A 228 35.94 2.66 7.28
C ALA A 228 34.58 1.94 7.39
N ASP A 229 33.47 2.68 7.19
CA ASP A 229 32.09 2.20 7.32
C ASP A 229 31.51 1.72 5.97
N VAL A 230 32.14 2.09 4.85
CA VAL A 230 31.72 1.71 3.49
C VAL A 230 31.53 0.19 3.32
N PRO A 231 32.40 -0.70 3.84
CA PRO A 231 32.17 -2.15 3.75
C PRO A 231 30.88 -2.62 4.44
N LEU A 232 30.47 -1.96 5.52
CA LEU A 232 29.20 -2.25 6.21
C LEU A 232 28.02 -1.73 5.38
N LEU A 233 28.10 -0.49 4.90
CA LEU A 233 27.06 0.12 4.06
C LEU A 233 26.79 -0.70 2.79
N LYS A 234 27.84 -1.24 2.14
CA LYS A 234 27.71 -2.10 0.95
C LYS A 234 26.91 -3.39 1.19
N GLN A 235 26.75 -3.82 2.44
CA GLN A 235 25.93 -4.99 2.77
C GLN A 235 24.44 -4.64 2.88
N MET A 236 24.10 -3.35 3.03
CA MET A 236 22.75 -2.87 3.25
C MET A 236 22.04 -2.63 1.93
N SER A 237 20.88 -3.25 1.75
CA SER A 237 20.04 -3.08 0.56
C SER A 237 19.29 -1.74 0.57
N ALA A 238 18.93 -1.26 1.77
CA ALA A 238 18.40 0.08 1.98
C ALA A 238 18.99 0.73 3.24
N LEU A 239 19.04 2.07 3.24
CA LEU A 239 19.28 2.89 4.43
C LEU A 239 18.03 3.69 4.79
N VAL A 240 17.71 3.75 6.07
CA VAL A 240 16.65 4.57 6.64
C VAL A 240 17.29 5.67 7.46
N ILE A 241 16.95 6.92 7.15
CA ILE A 241 17.42 8.11 7.85
C ILE A 241 16.20 8.80 8.45
N ALA A 242 16.07 8.71 9.77
CA ALA A 242 14.84 9.02 10.50
C ALA A 242 14.98 10.29 11.35
N LYS A 243 14.45 11.41 10.87
CA LYS A 243 14.45 12.72 11.55
C LYS A 243 15.86 13.14 12.02
N PRO A 244 16.84 13.26 11.12
CA PRO A 244 18.17 13.76 11.49
C PRO A 244 18.07 15.21 11.98
N ARG A 245 18.81 15.57 13.03
CA ARG A 245 18.82 16.91 13.63
C ARG A 245 20.17 17.60 13.60
N LYS A 246 21.25 16.85 13.32
CA LYS A 246 22.60 17.38 13.12
C LYS A 246 22.92 17.51 11.63
N ALA A 247 23.77 18.48 11.33
CA ALA A 247 24.28 18.68 9.98
C ALA A 247 25.19 17.53 9.54
N PHE A 248 25.00 17.06 8.31
CA PHE A 248 25.90 16.10 7.67
C PHE A 248 27.18 16.79 7.21
N THR A 249 28.32 16.11 7.30
CA THR A 249 29.60 16.59 6.76
C THR A 249 29.69 16.33 5.25
N ASP A 250 30.52 17.08 4.54
CA ASP A 250 30.69 16.86 3.09
C ASP A 250 31.25 15.46 2.77
N GLY A 251 32.07 14.89 3.67
CA GLY A 251 32.56 13.52 3.57
C GLY A 251 31.43 12.49 3.65
N GLU A 252 30.52 12.66 4.61
CA GLU A 252 29.33 11.81 4.76
C GLU A 252 28.42 11.88 3.54
N LYS A 253 28.18 13.10 3.02
CA LYS A 253 27.37 13.29 1.82
C LYS A 253 27.94 12.57 0.60
N VAL A 254 29.27 12.59 0.42
CA VAL A 254 29.92 11.81 -0.66
C VAL A 254 29.75 10.31 -0.44
N ILE A 255 29.87 9.81 0.80
CA ILE A 255 29.68 8.38 1.10
C ILE A 255 28.24 7.95 0.83
N LEU A 256 27.25 8.75 1.23
CA LEU A 256 25.82 8.48 1.01
C LEU A 256 25.46 8.56 -0.48
N ASP A 257 25.98 9.56 -1.20
CA ASP A 257 25.86 9.64 -2.65
C ASP A 257 26.42 8.38 -3.32
N GLN A 258 27.62 7.94 -2.92
CA GLN A 258 28.24 6.75 -3.49
C GLN A 258 27.54 5.46 -3.09
N TYR A 259 26.91 5.40 -1.92
CA TYR A 259 26.01 4.31 -1.57
C TYR A 259 24.84 4.22 -2.58
N ILE A 260 24.21 5.34 -2.90
CA ILE A 260 23.14 5.42 -3.91
C ILE A 260 23.66 5.08 -5.31
N MET A 261 24.84 5.58 -5.71
CA MET A 261 25.46 5.26 -7.00
C MET A 261 25.82 3.77 -7.15
N ASN A 262 26.00 3.06 -6.04
CA ASN A 262 26.21 1.62 -6.03
C ASN A 262 24.91 0.80 -5.97
N GLY A 263 23.75 1.45 -6.09
CA GLY A 263 22.43 0.80 -6.12
C GLY A 263 21.75 0.68 -4.75
N GLY A 264 22.36 1.26 -3.71
CA GLY A 264 21.76 1.39 -2.39
C GLY A 264 20.50 2.25 -2.43
N LYS A 265 19.45 1.80 -1.74
CA LYS A 265 18.14 2.46 -1.68
C LYS A 265 18.07 3.33 -0.42
N THR A 266 17.34 4.44 -0.44
CA THR A 266 17.26 5.32 0.74
C THR A 266 15.84 5.77 1.04
N LEU A 267 15.45 5.70 2.31
CA LEU A 267 14.23 6.28 2.86
C LEU A 267 14.62 7.43 3.80
N TRP A 268 14.19 8.64 3.46
CA TRP A 268 14.48 9.86 4.21
C TRP A 268 13.19 10.41 4.83
N MET A 269 13.21 10.62 6.14
CA MET A 269 12.15 11.31 6.89
C MET A 269 12.78 12.57 7.50
N ILE A 270 12.52 13.73 6.92
CA ILE A 270 13.27 14.97 7.16
C ILE A 270 12.37 16.06 7.70
N ASP A 271 12.76 16.64 8.82
CA ASP A 271 12.22 17.92 9.28
C ASP A 271 13.13 19.06 8.83
N ALA A 272 12.55 20.06 8.17
CA ALA A 272 13.24 21.31 7.84
C ALA A 272 12.97 22.42 8.88
N VAL A 273 12.19 22.12 9.93
CA VAL A 273 11.79 23.05 10.99
C VAL A 273 11.74 22.31 12.33
N ASN A 274 12.20 22.95 13.41
CA ASN A 274 12.15 22.38 14.76
C ASN A 274 10.82 22.66 15.50
N ALA A 275 9.71 22.17 14.95
CA ALA A 275 8.40 22.27 15.58
C ALA A 275 8.09 20.98 16.37
N GLU A 276 7.82 21.10 17.67
CA GLU A 276 7.55 19.94 18.54
C GLU A 276 6.24 20.12 19.31
N MET A 277 5.40 19.08 19.29
CA MET A 277 4.06 19.12 19.90
C MET A 277 4.09 19.21 21.42
N ASP A 278 5.09 18.59 22.05
CA ASP A 278 5.28 18.61 23.50
C ASP A 278 5.48 20.04 24.03
N THR A 279 6.24 20.85 23.29
CA THR A 279 6.47 22.27 23.62
C THR A 279 5.18 23.07 23.49
N LEU A 280 4.43 22.85 22.41
CA LEU A 280 3.16 23.53 22.17
C LEU A 280 2.12 23.20 23.25
N THR A 281 2.04 21.94 23.68
CA THR A 281 1.07 21.49 24.69
C THR A 281 1.37 22.09 26.07
N LYS A 282 2.66 22.23 26.43
CA LYS A 282 3.08 22.82 27.71
C LYS A 282 2.94 24.35 27.73
N SER A 283 3.39 25.02 26.68
CA SER A 283 3.50 26.48 26.64
C SER A 283 2.35 27.19 25.90
N LYS A 284 1.42 26.44 25.31
CA LYS A 284 0.30 26.90 24.44
C LYS A 284 0.73 27.63 23.16
N LYS A 285 2.02 27.91 23.01
CA LYS A 285 2.68 28.47 21.83
C LYS A 285 4.11 27.95 21.70
N VAL A 286 4.60 27.87 20.47
CA VAL A 286 6.00 27.56 20.13
C VAL A 286 6.45 28.50 19.01
N MET A 287 7.73 28.86 18.95
CA MET A 287 8.32 29.59 17.82
C MET A 287 9.30 28.66 17.11
N PRO A 288 8.89 27.99 16.03
CA PRO A 288 9.78 27.13 15.26
C PRO A 288 10.76 27.96 14.42
N PHE A 289 11.92 27.39 14.15
CA PHE A 289 13.02 27.93 13.36
C PHE A 289 13.41 26.93 12.26
N PRO A 290 13.96 27.39 11.13
CA PRO A 290 14.57 26.50 10.15
C PRO A 290 15.65 25.61 10.78
N LEU A 291 15.61 24.33 10.47
CA LEU A 291 16.63 23.35 10.84
C LEU A 291 17.49 23.03 9.62
N ASP A 292 18.76 23.42 9.66
CA ASP A 292 19.70 23.12 8.58
C ASP A 292 20.54 21.88 8.90
N ILE A 293 20.23 20.78 8.23
CA ILE A 293 20.98 19.52 8.30
C ILE A 293 22.08 19.43 7.22
N ASN A 294 22.39 20.52 6.51
CA ASN A 294 23.36 20.59 5.41
C ASN A 294 23.08 19.62 4.24
N MET A 295 21.80 19.31 3.98
CA MET A 295 21.38 18.39 2.90
C MET A 295 20.64 19.09 1.75
N THR A 296 20.49 20.41 1.81
CA THR A 296 19.79 21.20 0.78
C THR A 296 20.43 21.01 -0.60
N ASP A 297 21.76 21.09 -0.69
CA ASP A 297 22.47 20.91 -1.97
C ASP A 297 22.43 19.45 -2.44
N PHE A 298 22.48 18.50 -1.52
CA PHE A 298 22.33 17.07 -1.81
C PHE A 298 20.99 16.81 -2.51
N PHE A 299 19.86 17.11 -1.85
CA PHE A 299 18.53 16.86 -2.42
C PHE A 299 18.28 17.64 -3.72
N PHE A 300 18.81 18.87 -3.82
CA PHE A 300 18.70 19.67 -5.05
C PHE A 300 19.33 18.98 -6.26
N ASN A 301 20.48 18.32 -6.08
CA ASN A 301 21.11 17.54 -7.15
C ASN A 301 20.27 16.31 -7.55
N TYR A 302 19.52 15.74 -6.61
CA TYR A 302 18.51 14.69 -6.84
C TYR A 302 17.15 15.25 -7.29
N GLY A 303 17.06 16.54 -7.62
CA GLY A 303 15.86 17.14 -8.19
C GLY A 303 14.78 17.52 -7.18
N LEU A 304 15.12 17.61 -5.88
CA LEU A 304 14.18 17.93 -4.81
C LEU A 304 14.63 19.18 -4.05
N ARG A 305 13.70 20.06 -3.69
CA ARG A 305 13.92 21.17 -2.78
C ARG A 305 12.97 21.07 -1.60
N ILE A 306 13.51 20.88 -0.39
CA ILE A 306 12.72 20.89 0.83
C ILE A 306 12.64 22.34 1.33
N ASN A 307 11.44 22.86 1.47
CA ASN A 307 11.16 24.20 1.96
C ASN A 307 11.05 24.20 3.48
N ASN A 308 11.18 25.38 4.10
CA ASN A 308 11.14 25.54 5.56
C ASN A 308 9.83 26.19 6.06
N ALA A 309 8.88 26.51 5.19
CA ALA A 309 7.57 26.99 5.62
C ALA A 309 6.71 25.82 6.09
N LEU A 310 6.10 25.96 7.28
CA LEU A 310 5.14 24.99 7.80
C LEU A 310 3.89 25.00 6.94
N VAL A 311 3.43 23.81 6.56
CA VAL A 311 2.22 23.65 5.76
C VAL A 311 1.02 23.47 6.69
N LYS A 312 0.00 24.29 6.49
CA LYS A 312 -1.31 24.15 7.13
C LYS A 312 -2.32 23.67 6.08
N ASP A 313 -3.07 22.64 6.39
CA ASP A 313 -4.19 22.18 5.57
C ASP A 313 -5.51 22.37 6.32
N VAL A 314 -6.43 23.15 5.75
CA VAL A 314 -7.74 23.43 6.40
C VAL A 314 -8.85 22.48 5.91
N LYS A 315 -8.52 21.47 5.10
CA LYS A 315 -9.47 20.45 4.62
C LYS A 315 -9.07 19.03 5.03
N LYS A 316 -7.79 18.69 4.90
CA LYS A 316 -7.23 17.38 5.28
C LYS A 316 -6.40 17.54 6.57
N TYR A 317 -7.04 17.55 7.73
CA TYR A 317 -6.33 17.68 9.01
C TYR A 317 -6.73 16.58 10.00
N ALA A 318 -5.83 16.27 10.92
CA ALA A 318 -6.11 15.47 12.10
C ALA A 318 -6.77 16.31 13.19
N LEU A 319 -7.50 15.65 14.09
CA LEU A 319 -8.05 16.28 15.27
C LEU A 319 -7.05 16.24 16.42
N LEU A 320 -7.04 17.31 17.21
CA LEU A 320 -6.28 17.41 18.44
C LEU A 320 -7.24 17.43 19.63
N LYS A 321 -7.08 16.50 20.57
CA LYS A 321 -7.88 16.44 21.79
C LYS A 321 -7.22 17.27 22.89
N LEU A 322 -7.89 18.33 23.32
CA LEU A 322 -7.42 19.25 24.36
C LEU A 322 -8.36 19.26 25.55
N VAL A 323 -7.81 19.52 26.74
CA VAL A 323 -8.60 19.82 27.92
C VAL A 323 -9.14 21.24 27.81
N THR A 324 -10.46 21.37 27.67
CA THR A 324 -11.16 22.65 27.46
C THR A 324 -11.85 23.19 28.71
N GLY A 325 -11.89 22.41 29.79
CA GLY A 325 -12.45 22.82 31.08
C GLY A 325 -12.53 21.66 32.06
N GLU A 326 -13.19 21.89 33.19
CA GLU A 326 -13.50 20.87 34.19
C GLU A 326 -14.99 20.94 34.54
N VAL A 327 -15.66 19.79 34.56
CA VAL A 327 -17.06 19.68 35.00
C VAL A 327 -17.11 18.69 36.14
N GLY A 328 -17.50 19.17 37.33
CA GLY A 328 -17.56 18.34 38.53
C GLY A 328 -16.20 17.78 38.98
N GLY A 329 -15.11 18.49 38.74
CA GLY A 329 -13.74 18.06 39.07
C GLY A 329 -13.11 17.08 38.07
N ASN A 330 -13.82 16.71 37.00
CA ASN A 330 -13.27 15.90 35.91
C ASN A 330 -12.91 16.79 34.72
N ALA A 331 -11.70 16.60 34.18
CA ALA A 331 -11.26 17.26 32.96
C ALA A 331 -12.19 16.90 31.78
N GLN A 332 -12.72 17.94 31.11
CA GLN A 332 -13.45 17.79 29.87
C GLN A 332 -12.52 17.93 28.68
N TYR A 333 -12.62 16.96 27.78
CA TYR A 333 -11.82 16.89 26.56
C TYR A 333 -12.67 17.23 25.35
N THR A 334 -12.16 18.09 24.48
CA THR A 334 -12.77 18.39 23.19
C THR A 334 -11.77 18.11 22.09
N SER A 335 -12.21 17.42 21.04
CA SER A 335 -11.45 17.22 19.81
C SER A 335 -11.65 18.41 18.88
N LEU A 336 -10.56 19.05 18.50
CA LEU A 336 -10.57 20.29 17.72
C LEU A 336 -9.71 20.13 16.46
N PRO A 337 -10.07 20.79 15.34
CA PRO A 337 -9.30 20.70 14.11
C PRO A 337 -7.91 21.34 14.28
N TRP A 338 -6.85 20.62 13.85
CA TRP A 338 -5.48 21.13 13.94
C TRP A 338 -4.78 21.13 12.57
N PRO A 339 -4.80 22.26 11.83
CA PRO A 339 -4.30 22.33 10.45
C PRO A 339 -2.82 22.04 10.28
N TYR A 340 -2.02 22.16 11.35
CA TYR A 340 -0.60 21.82 11.32
C TYR A 340 -0.34 20.32 11.33
N PHE A 341 -1.37 19.48 11.53
CA PHE A 341 -1.31 18.03 11.36
C PHE A 341 -2.09 17.60 10.12
N PRO A 342 -1.60 17.92 8.90
CA PRO A 342 -2.31 17.53 7.71
C PRO A 342 -2.30 16.02 7.52
N LEU A 343 -3.34 15.50 6.87
CA LEU A 343 -3.45 14.09 6.54
C LEU A 343 -2.99 13.83 5.12
N GLY A 344 -1.99 12.97 4.97
CA GLY A 344 -1.57 12.36 3.71
C GLY A 344 -2.63 11.38 3.21
N ILE A 345 -3.45 11.85 2.27
CA ILE A 345 -4.45 11.05 1.56
C ILE A 345 -4.03 10.99 0.09
N ALA A 346 -3.90 9.78 -0.44
CA ALA A 346 -3.47 9.57 -1.82
C ALA A 346 -4.52 10.11 -2.82
N GLU A 347 -4.10 11.01 -3.70
CA GLU A 347 -4.93 11.48 -4.82
C GLU A 347 -4.70 10.65 -6.10
N HIS A 348 -3.60 9.89 -6.13
CA HIS A 348 -3.19 9.08 -7.25
C HIS A 348 -2.84 7.67 -6.80
N ASP A 349 -3.13 6.69 -7.65
CA ASP A 349 -2.81 5.29 -7.38
C ASP A 349 -1.30 5.05 -7.42
N HIS A 350 -0.74 4.71 -6.25
CA HIS A 350 0.64 4.28 -6.13
C HIS A 350 0.72 3.06 -5.19
N PRO A 351 1.57 2.05 -5.45
CA PRO A 351 1.61 0.84 -4.64
C PRO A 351 1.90 1.09 -3.15
N ILE A 352 2.60 2.18 -2.85
CA ILE A 352 2.95 2.60 -1.49
C ILE A 352 1.71 3.09 -0.73
N THR A 353 0.85 3.87 -1.38
CA THR A 353 -0.22 4.65 -0.74
C THR A 353 -1.61 4.09 -1.02
N LYS A 354 -1.72 3.07 -1.88
CA LYS A 354 -2.99 2.45 -2.19
C LYS A 354 -3.48 1.56 -1.04
N ASN A 355 -4.76 1.69 -0.73
CA ASN A 355 -5.46 0.91 0.28
C ASN A 355 -4.84 0.99 1.69
N ILE A 356 -4.41 2.18 2.11
CA ILE A 356 -4.01 2.45 3.50
C ILE A 356 -4.89 3.54 4.12
N ASN A 357 -4.95 3.57 5.45
CA ASN A 357 -5.55 4.69 6.18
C ASN A 357 -4.81 6.01 5.89
N PRO A 358 -5.46 7.18 6.09
CA PRO A 358 -4.77 8.47 6.03
C PRO A 358 -3.50 8.47 6.89
N VAL A 359 -2.40 9.00 6.34
CA VAL A 359 -1.13 9.12 7.05
C VAL A 359 -1.11 10.45 7.78
N LYS A 360 -0.93 10.44 9.09
CA LYS A 360 -0.82 11.69 9.86
C LYS A 360 0.59 12.24 9.74
N LEU A 361 0.69 13.51 9.37
CA LEU A 361 1.92 14.28 9.40
C LEU A 361 1.86 15.27 10.57
N GLU A 362 2.99 15.58 11.20
CA GLU A 362 3.08 16.51 12.34
C GLU A 362 4.01 17.68 11.99
N PHE A 363 3.45 18.89 11.84
CA PHE A 363 4.19 20.09 11.43
C PHE A 363 5.02 19.91 10.14
N PRO A 364 4.49 19.27 9.08
CA PRO A 364 5.28 18.99 7.90
C PRO A 364 5.65 20.27 7.15
N THR A 365 6.73 20.14 6.39
CA THR A 365 7.13 21.12 5.39
C THR A 365 6.79 20.62 3.99
N SER A 366 7.27 21.30 2.94
CA SER A 366 6.91 20.97 1.56
C SER A 366 8.12 20.67 0.68
N ILE A 367 7.93 19.80 -0.29
CA ILE A 367 8.91 19.43 -1.31
C ILE A 367 8.51 20.07 -2.64
N ASP A 368 9.42 20.80 -3.28
CA ASP A 368 9.30 21.14 -4.69
C ASP A 368 10.10 20.14 -5.52
N THR A 369 9.51 19.69 -6.64
CA THR A 369 10.16 18.80 -7.60
C THR A 369 10.73 19.60 -8.76
N LEU A 370 11.95 19.27 -9.18
CA LEU A 370 12.65 19.93 -10.27
C LEU A 370 12.55 19.05 -11.53
N GLY A 371 12.01 19.62 -12.61
CA GLY A 371 11.90 18.93 -13.90
C GLY A 371 13.24 18.70 -14.61
N GLY A 372 13.19 18.01 -15.76
CA GLY A 372 14.35 17.82 -16.63
C GLY A 372 15.32 16.70 -16.22
N ARG A 373 14.89 15.80 -15.33
CA ARG A 373 15.68 14.63 -14.90
C ARG A 373 15.26 13.37 -15.67
N LYS A 374 16.17 12.41 -15.77
CA LYS A 374 15.96 11.14 -16.51
C LYS A 374 15.20 10.08 -15.70
N PHE A 375 15.05 10.28 -14.39
CA PHE A 375 14.28 9.40 -13.51
C PHE A 375 12.85 9.91 -13.38
N LYS A 376 11.95 9.02 -12.97
CA LYS A 376 10.55 9.33 -12.67
C LYS A 376 10.43 9.83 -11.24
N THR A 377 9.52 10.79 -11.05
CA THR A 377 9.16 11.32 -9.74
C THR A 377 7.68 11.07 -9.51
N HIS A 378 7.36 10.26 -8.51
CA HIS A 378 6.00 9.94 -8.09
C HIS A 378 5.66 10.74 -6.83
N VAL A 379 4.63 11.59 -6.91
CA VAL A 379 4.09 12.28 -5.73
C VAL A 379 3.23 11.29 -4.95
N LEU A 380 3.56 11.08 -3.67
CA LEU A 380 2.86 10.13 -2.81
C LEU A 380 1.75 10.80 -2.01
N PHE A 381 2.04 11.97 -1.44
CA PHE A 381 1.09 12.76 -0.67
C PHE A 381 1.26 14.24 -0.96
N GLU A 382 0.14 14.94 -1.02
CA GLU A 382 0.08 16.39 -1.10
C GLU A 382 -1.10 16.94 -0.29
N SER A 383 -0.95 18.18 0.13
CA SER A 383 -2.00 18.94 0.80
C SER A 383 -3.15 19.26 -0.16
N SER A 384 -4.29 19.63 0.40
CA SER A 384 -5.48 19.97 -0.36
C SER A 384 -5.36 21.30 -1.12
N GLU A 385 -6.37 21.60 -1.93
CA GLU A 385 -6.52 22.91 -2.58
C GLU A 385 -6.67 24.07 -1.58
N ARG A 386 -6.94 23.77 -0.29
CA ARG A 386 -7.04 24.76 0.79
C ARG A 386 -5.82 24.67 1.70
N THR A 387 -4.68 25.07 1.15
CA THR A 387 -3.39 25.05 1.85
C THR A 387 -2.90 26.45 2.16
N LEU A 388 -2.38 26.65 3.38
CA LEU A 388 -1.70 27.89 3.78
C LEU A 388 -0.27 27.57 4.21
N LEU A 389 0.63 28.53 4.00
CA LEU A 389 2.02 28.43 4.44
C LEU A 389 2.28 29.39 5.60
N LYS A 390 2.93 28.89 6.65
CA LYS A 390 3.44 29.73 7.73
C LYS A 390 4.96 29.79 7.67
N GLN A 391 5.46 30.98 7.38
CA GLN A 391 6.90 31.25 7.38
C GLN A 391 7.45 31.18 8.80
N VAL A 392 8.69 30.71 8.93
CA VAL A 392 9.44 30.64 10.19
C VAL A 392 10.63 31.62 10.16
N PRO A 393 11.00 32.23 11.29
CA PRO A 393 10.41 32.07 12.62
C PRO A 393 9.10 32.83 12.78
N ASN A 394 8.07 32.16 13.29
CA ASN A 394 6.79 32.74 13.67
C ASN A 394 6.11 31.88 14.74
N TYR A 395 5.27 32.46 15.59
CA TYR A 395 4.59 31.71 16.64
C TYR A 395 3.52 30.80 16.06
N VAL A 396 3.58 29.51 16.39
CA VAL A 396 2.48 28.56 16.26
C VAL A 396 1.77 28.49 17.60
N GLU A 397 0.49 28.83 17.64
CA GLU A 397 -0.28 28.94 18.89
C GLU A 397 -1.55 28.09 18.85
N LEU A 398 -1.92 27.46 19.97
CA LEU A 398 -3.15 26.65 20.05
C LEU A 398 -4.42 27.47 19.76
N LYS A 399 -4.39 28.78 19.98
CA LYS A 399 -5.52 29.67 19.68
C LYS A 399 -5.86 29.75 18.18
N GLU A 400 -4.93 29.37 17.30
CA GLU A 400 -5.16 29.33 15.84
C GLU A 400 -6.22 28.29 15.44
N ILE A 401 -6.57 27.35 16.33
CA ILE A 401 -7.72 26.44 16.17
C ILE A 401 -9.02 27.21 15.92
N ALA A 402 -9.19 28.36 16.57
CA ALA A 402 -10.42 29.15 16.44
C ALA A 402 -10.54 29.81 15.06
N SER A 403 -9.45 29.90 14.30
CA SER A 403 -9.40 30.55 12.98
C SER A 403 -9.41 29.57 11.80
N VAL A 404 -9.58 28.27 12.03
CA VAL A 404 -9.52 27.25 10.95
C VAL A 404 -10.62 27.48 9.91
N ASP A 405 -11.82 27.85 10.34
CA ASP A 405 -12.96 28.11 9.45
C ASP A 405 -12.96 29.52 8.87
N SER A 406 -12.29 30.45 9.54
CA SER A 406 -12.12 31.83 9.10
C SER A 406 -10.78 31.99 8.40
N LEU A 407 -10.65 31.41 7.21
CA LEU A 407 -9.71 31.99 6.23
C LEU A 407 -10.07 33.47 6.14
N GLY A 408 -9.25 34.33 6.74
CA GLY A 408 -9.48 35.76 6.65
C GLY A 408 -9.58 36.14 5.18
N GLN A 409 -10.37 37.16 4.84
CA GLN A 409 -10.48 37.66 3.45
C GLN A 409 -9.11 38.02 2.81
N MET A 410 -8.04 38.05 3.61
CA MET A 410 -6.65 38.33 3.24
C MET A 410 -5.78 37.08 3.02
N GLU A 411 -6.19 35.88 3.45
CA GLU A 411 -5.41 34.65 3.30
C GLU A 411 -5.75 33.96 1.98
N LYS A 412 -4.91 34.16 0.95
CA LYS A 412 -5.04 33.44 -0.33
C LYS A 412 -4.48 32.02 -0.16
N PRO A 413 -5.26 30.96 -0.41
CA PRO A 413 -4.75 29.60 -0.45
C PRO A 413 -3.59 29.49 -1.44
N SER A 414 -2.52 28.82 -1.04
CA SER A 414 -1.44 28.42 -1.94
C SER A 414 -1.87 27.20 -2.77
N THR A 415 -1.11 26.88 -3.82
CA THR A 415 -1.25 25.60 -4.51
C THR A 415 -0.98 24.44 -3.54
N PRO A 416 -1.54 23.24 -3.80
CA PRO A 416 -1.16 22.00 -3.13
C PRO A 416 0.36 21.88 -2.94
N LYS A 417 0.75 21.34 -1.79
CA LYS A 417 2.13 21.19 -1.36
C LYS A 417 2.43 19.72 -1.13
N ILE A 418 3.52 19.27 -1.75
CA ILE A 418 3.93 17.87 -1.72
C ILE A 418 4.62 17.59 -0.38
N PHE A 419 4.18 16.53 0.28
CA PHE A 419 4.76 16.06 1.55
C PHE A 419 5.73 14.89 1.37
N ALA A 420 5.48 14.03 0.38
CA ALA A 420 6.28 12.84 0.16
C ALA A 420 6.40 12.50 -1.32
N VAL A 421 7.60 12.06 -1.74
CA VAL A 421 7.91 11.67 -3.11
C VAL A 421 8.68 10.35 -3.16
N ALA A 422 8.44 9.56 -4.20
CA ALA A 422 9.27 8.43 -4.59
C ALA A 422 9.95 8.72 -5.92
N LEU A 423 11.27 8.63 -5.95
CA LEU A 423 12.11 8.73 -7.14
C LEU A 423 12.46 7.33 -7.64
N GLU A 424 12.31 7.08 -8.93
CA GLU A 424 12.63 5.79 -9.56
C GLU A 424 13.36 5.99 -10.90
N GLY A 425 14.55 5.42 -11.02
CA GLY A 425 15.32 5.43 -12.26
C GLY A 425 16.84 5.41 -12.05
N LYS A 426 17.58 5.80 -13.07
CA LYS A 426 19.03 6.03 -12.96
C LYS A 426 19.31 7.41 -12.41
N PHE A 427 20.07 7.47 -11.32
CA PHE A 427 20.54 8.71 -10.72
C PHE A 427 21.92 9.08 -11.25
N ASN A 428 22.21 10.38 -11.22
CA ASN A 428 23.55 10.92 -11.45
C ASN A 428 24.08 11.44 -10.11
N SER A 429 25.37 11.19 -9.86
CA SER A 429 26.01 11.63 -8.62
C SER A 429 25.99 13.15 -8.52
N ALA A 430 25.67 13.66 -7.33
CA ALA A 430 25.76 15.08 -6.99
C ALA A 430 27.22 15.61 -7.05
N TYR A 431 28.20 14.70 -6.99
CA TYR A 431 29.62 14.98 -6.89
C TYR A 431 30.40 14.66 -8.17
N ALA A 432 29.74 14.27 -9.26
CA ALA A 432 30.39 13.82 -10.51
C ALA A 432 31.42 14.83 -11.06
N SER A 433 31.12 16.12 -10.93
CA SER A 433 31.97 17.23 -11.40
C SER A 433 32.64 18.01 -10.26
N ARG A 434 32.62 17.50 -9.03
CA ARG A 434 33.18 18.17 -7.84
C ARG A 434 34.55 17.58 -7.45
N ILE A 435 35.36 18.33 -6.70
CA ILE A 435 36.72 17.89 -6.30
C ILE A 435 36.65 16.74 -5.29
N GLU A 436 35.59 16.73 -4.48
CA GLU A 436 35.26 15.77 -3.44
C GLU A 436 35.14 14.34 -3.99
N ARG A 437 34.92 14.15 -5.29
CA ARG A 437 34.98 12.84 -5.93
C ARG A 437 36.29 12.09 -5.66
N LYS A 438 37.39 12.81 -5.43
CA LYS A 438 38.71 12.24 -5.14
C LYS A 438 38.81 11.61 -3.75
N SER A 439 37.87 11.91 -2.84
CA SER A 439 37.84 11.35 -1.49
C SER A 439 37.30 9.92 -1.43
N TYR A 440 36.66 9.45 -2.51
CA TYR A 440 36.05 8.12 -2.58
C TYR A 440 36.74 7.21 -3.62
N PRO A 441 37.41 6.12 -3.20
CA PRO A 441 38.02 5.17 -4.13
C PRO A 441 36.98 4.45 -5.00
N GLY A 442 37.19 4.39 -6.32
CA GLY A 442 36.27 3.71 -7.23
C GLY A 442 34.94 4.44 -7.43
N PHE A 443 34.96 5.76 -7.36
CA PHE A 443 33.81 6.64 -7.52
C PHE A 443 32.99 6.34 -8.80
N LYS A 444 31.67 6.30 -8.67
CA LYS A 444 30.71 6.13 -9.76
C LYS A 444 29.95 7.44 -10.00
N THR A 445 29.80 7.80 -11.27
CA THR A 445 29.09 9.02 -11.69
C THR A 445 27.60 8.81 -11.89
N SER A 446 27.14 7.56 -12.03
CA SER A 446 25.74 7.21 -12.24
C SER A 446 25.39 5.88 -11.59
N SER A 447 24.14 5.74 -11.15
CA SER A 447 23.61 4.53 -10.53
C SER A 447 23.04 3.55 -11.57
N PRO A 448 22.90 2.26 -11.23
CA PRO A 448 21.91 1.39 -11.89
C PRO A 448 20.49 1.91 -11.64
N GLU A 449 19.47 1.22 -12.17
CA GLU A 449 18.07 1.48 -11.77
C GLU A 449 17.96 1.44 -10.24
N ASN A 450 17.48 2.54 -9.66
CA ASN A 450 17.51 2.76 -8.23
C ASN A 450 16.25 3.50 -7.78
N LYS A 451 15.97 3.46 -6.47
CA LYS A 451 14.80 4.10 -5.86
C LYS A 451 15.20 4.87 -4.62
N MET A 452 14.55 6.00 -4.40
CA MET A 452 14.72 6.87 -3.23
C MET A 452 13.36 7.41 -2.81
N ILE A 453 13.06 7.41 -1.51
CA ILE A 453 11.85 8.02 -0.96
C ILE A 453 12.26 9.15 -0.03
N VAL A 454 11.62 10.31 -0.17
CA VAL A 454 11.83 11.47 0.70
C VAL A 454 10.48 11.95 1.22
N ILE A 455 10.38 12.12 2.54
CA ILE A 455 9.21 12.59 3.26
C ILE A 455 9.63 13.84 4.03
N ALA A 456 8.91 14.95 3.84
CA ALA A 456 9.16 16.25 4.47
C ALA A 456 8.54 16.38 5.87
N ASP A 457 8.60 15.27 6.61
CA ASP A 457 8.19 15.11 7.99
C ASP A 457 8.96 13.93 8.60
N GLY A 458 9.74 14.21 9.63
CA GLY A 458 10.47 13.24 10.43
C GLY A 458 9.59 12.47 11.42
N ASP A 459 8.47 13.04 11.84
CA ASP A 459 7.55 12.49 12.84
C ASP A 459 6.62 11.42 12.26
N VAL A 460 6.55 11.29 10.93
CA VAL A 460 5.82 10.21 10.26
C VAL A 460 6.22 8.81 10.75
N GLY A 461 7.49 8.65 11.16
CA GLY A 461 8.06 7.42 11.71
C GLY A 461 8.19 7.38 13.23
N ARG A 462 7.81 8.44 13.94
CA ARG A 462 7.90 8.54 15.40
C ARG A 462 6.67 7.90 16.05
N ASN A 463 6.88 6.87 16.85
CA ASN A 463 5.84 6.39 17.75
C ASN A 463 5.80 7.23 19.04
N LYS A 464 4.60 7.41 19.60
CA LYS A 464 4.44 8.01 20.92
C LYS A 464 5.01 7.08 22.00
N VAL A 465 5.54 7.64 23.07
CA VAL A 465 6.07 6.91 24.23
C VAL A 465 5.29 7.32 25.48
N ILE A 466 4.66 6.37 26.15
CA ILE A 466 3.90 6.62 27.39
C ILE A 466 4.47 5.75 28.49
N LYS A 467 4.92 6.38 29.59
CA LYS A 467 5.53 5.69 30.74
C LYS A 467 6.66 4.72 30.33
N GLY A 468 7.44 5.09 29.32
CA GLY A 468 8.54 4.29 28.78
C GLY A 468 8.14 3.17 27.81
N GLN A 469 6.86 3.01 27.48
CA GLN A 469 6.39 2.04 26.50
C GLN A 469 6.08 2.71 25.16
N ALA A 470 6.66 2.18 24.09
CA ALA A 470 6.35 2.57 22.72
C ALA A 470 4.93 2.13 22.34
N LEU A 471 4.14 3.06 21.81
CA LEU A 471 2.84 2.73 21.23
C LEU A 471 3.01 2.23 19.79
N PRO A 472 2.02 1.52 19.23
CA PRO A 472 2.05 1.21 17.80
C PRO A 472 2.07 2.50 16.97
N LEU A 473 2.79 2.47 15.85
CA LEU A 473 2.98 3.65 15.01
C LEU A 473 1.64 4.06 14.36
N GLY A 474 1.34 5.36 14.40
CA GLY A 474 0.08 5.90 13.89
C GLY A 474 -1.11 5.75 14.84
N VAL A 475 -0.95 5.24 16.06
CA VAL A 475 -2.01 5.26 17.08
C VAL A 475 -2.05 6.60 17.78
N ASP A 476 -3.24 7.20 17.86
CA ASP A 476 -3.51 8.31 18.78
C ASP A 476 -4.49 7.90 19.87
N MET A 477 -3.99 7.63 21.07
CA MET A 477 -4.82 7.21 22.21
C MET A 477 -5.85 8.24 22.63
N LEU A 478 -5.60 9.53 22.36
CA LEU A 478 -6.54 10.56 22.79
C LEU A 478 -7.77 10.56 21.90
N THR A 479 -7.59 10.51 20.58
CA THR A 479 -8.69 10.48 19.61
C THR A 479 -9.20 9.07 19.32
N GLU A 480 -8.51 8.03 19.81
CA GLU A 480 -8.77 6.61 19.51
C GLU A 480 -8.67 6.29 18.00
N GLU A 481 -7.92 7.10 17.26
CA GLU A 481 -7.73 6.95 15.82
C GLU A 481 -6.46 6.14 15.50
N GLN A 482 -6.58 5.29 14.47
CA GLN A 482 -5.46 4.55 13.87
C GLN A 482 -5.15 5.10 12.48
N PHE A 483 -4.04 5.80 12.35
CA PHE A 483 -3.51 6.31 11.09
C PHE A 483 -2.70 5.26 10.32
N GLY A 484 -2.49 5.51 9.03
CA GLY A 484 -1.80 4.62 8.10
C GLY A 484 -0.27 4.71 8.14
N ASN A 485 0.34 5.43 9.09
CA ASN A 485 1.78 5.66 9.16
C ASN A 485 2.60 4.35 9.13
N GLU A 486 2.20 3.36 9.92
CA GLU A 486 2.87 2.05 9.95
C GLU A 486 2.80 1.34 8.60
N GLN A 487 1.61 1.27 8.00
CA GLN A 487 1.40 0.65 6.69
C GLN A 487 2.16 1.39 5.59
N PHE A 488 2.15 2.72 5.61
CA PHE A 488 2.87 3.56 4.65
C PHE A 488 4.37 3.27 4.66
N LEU A 489 4.99 3.25 5.85
CA LEU A 489 6.42 2.99 5.96
C LEU A 489 6.80 1.55 5.63
N ARG A 490 5.94 0.57 5.93
CA ARG A 490 6.10 -0.81 5.44
C ARG A 490 6.12 -0.85 3.92
N ASN A 491 5.11 -0.25 3.30
CA ASN A 491 4.97 -0.25 1.84
C ASN A 491 6.12 0.52 1.19
N ALA A 492 6.64 1.57 1.83
CA ALA A 492 7.82 2.30 1.37
C ALA A 492 9.07 1.41 1.35
N LEU A 493 9.34 0.65 2.43
CA LEU A 493 10.44 -0.32 2.45
C LEU A 493 10.25 -1.43 1.40
N ASP A 494 9.05 -2.00 1.33
CA ASP A 494 8.72 -3.01 0.33
C ASP A 494 8.97 -2.47 -1.08
N TYR A 495 8.59 -1.23 -1.38
CA TYR A 495 8.74 -0.64 -2.71
C TYR A 495 10.21 -0.40 -3.08
N LEU A 496 11.00 0.04 -2.09
CA LEU A 496 12.45 0.21 -2.25
C LEU A 496 13.15 -1.14 -2.49
N LEU A 497 12.67 -2.21 -1.85
CA LEU A 497 13.31 -3.52 -1.81
C LEU A 497 12.64 -4.57 -2.71
N ASP A 498 11.62 -4.21 -3.48
CA ASP A 498 10.94 -5.13 -4.39
C ASP A 498 11.66 -5.24 -5.73
N ASP A 499 12.56 -6.23 -5.83
CA ASP A 499 13.26 -6.55 -7.10
C ASP A 499 12.34 -7.25 -8.11
N SER A 500 11.24 -7.84 -7.64
CA SER A 500 10.32 -8.64 -8.46
C SER A 500 9.18 -7.84 -9.04
N ASN A 501 9.09 -6.55 -8.69
CA ASN A 501 7.99 -5.68 -9.10
C ASN A 501 6.60 -6.27 -8.79
N LEU A 502 6.49 -6.98 -7.66
CA LEU A 502 5.23 -7.49 -7.13
C LEU A 502 4.33 -6.35 -6.63
N MET A 503 4.90 -5.23 -6.19
CA MET A 503 4.13 -4.10 -5.68
C MET A 503 3.18 -3.51 -6.72
N GLU A 504 3.50 -3.59 -8.02
CA GLU A 504 2.57 -3.19 -9.08
C GLU A 504 1.23 -3.94 -9.02
N LEU A 505 1.19 -5.15 -8.46
CA LEU A 505 -0.05 -5.91 -8.30
C LEU A 505 -1.06 -5.21 -7.39
N ARG A 506 -0.59 -4.40 -6.45
CA ARG A 506 -1.46 -3.61 -5.57
C ARG A 506 -2.26 -2.58 -6.34
N ASN A 507 -1.73 -2.07 -7.45
CA ASN A 507 -2.37 -1.03 -8.25
C ASN A 507 -3.52 -1.54 -9.12
N ARG A 508 -3.75 -2.86 -9.23
CA ARG A 508 -4.93 -3.39 -9.92
C ARG A 508 -6.20 -2.93 -9.21
N ASN A 509 -7.04 -2.14 -9.88
CA ASN A 509 -8.36 -1.78 -9.39
C ASN A 509 -9.35 -2.80 -9.91
N ILE A 510 -10.35 -3.15 -9.12
CA ILE A 510 -11.48 -3.86 -9.68
C ILE A 510 -12.70 -2.96 -9.60
N GLU A 511 -12.97 -2.27 -10.72
CA GLU A 511 -14.19 -1.51 -10.89
C GLU A 511 -15.42 -2.42 -10.68
N GLU A 512 -16.24 -2.07 -9.69
CA GLU A 512 -17.59 -2.61 -9.62
C GLU A 512 -18.40 -2.02 -10.76
N ARG A 513 -18.79 -2.90 -11.69
CA ARG A 513 -19.81 -2.58 -12.68
C ARG A 513 -21.17 -2.80 -12.03
N LEU A 514 -21.51 -1.95 -11.08
CA LEU A 514 -22.86 -1.93 -10.54
C LEU A 514 -23.83 -1.67 -11.68
N LEU A 515 -24.87 -2.49 -11.76
CA LEU A 515 -25.91 -2.26 -12.74
C LEU A 515 -26.64 -0.97 -12.37
N ASP A 516 -26.75 -0.06 -13.33
CA ASP A 516 -27.50 1.18 -13.17
C ASP A 516 -28.98 0.85 -12.92
N ARG A 517 -29.43 1.07 -11.68
CA ARG A 517 -30.79 0.71 -11.25
C ARG A 517 -31.87 1.50 -12.01
N HIS A 518 -31.59 2.74 -12.42
CA HIS A 518 -32.52 3.54 -13.22
C HIS A 518 -32.62 2.96 -14.63
N ARG A 519 -31.46 2.70 -15.26
CA ARG A 519 -31.44 2.11 -16.60
C ARG A 519 -32.05 0.72 -16.65
N ILE A 520 -31.87 -0.10 -15.60
CA ILE A 520 -32.56 -1.39 -15.48
C ILE A 520 -34.06 -1.17 -15.46
N ALA A 521 -34.58 -0.23 -14.67
CA ALA A 521 -36.01 0.02 -14.59
C ALA A 521 -36.60 0.48 -15.92
N ASP A 522 -35.90 1.40 -16.61
CA ASP A 522 -36.35 2.00 -17.87
C ASP A 522 -36.24 1.04 -19.06
N GLU A 523 -35.14 0.27 -19.16
CA GLU A 523 -34.87 -0.63 -20.29
C GLU A 523 -35.32 -2.08 -20.03
N ARG A 524 -35.86 -2.41 -18.85
CA ARG A 524 -36.23 -3.79 -18.44
C ARG A 524 -37.00 -4.52 -19.54
N THR A 525 -38.05 -3.87 -20.03
CA THR A 525 -38.98 -4.42 -21.01
C THR A 525 -38.30 -4.66 -22.35
N ASN A 526 -37.38 -3.77 -22.76
CA ASN A 526 -36.60 -3.92 -23.99
C ASN A 526 -35.65 -5.13 -23.90
N TRP A 527 -34.93 -5.28 -22.78
CA TRP A 527 -34.06 -6.42 -22.56
C TRP A 527 -34.84 -7.74 -22.46
N GLN A 528 -36.05 -7.73 -21.90
CA GLN A 528 -36.94 -8.90 -21.87
C GLN A 528 -37.40 -9.29 -23.27
N TYR A 529 -37.88 -8.34 -24.09
CA TYR A 529 -38.26 -8.62 -25.46
C TYR A 529 -37.08 -9.05 -26.32
N LEU A 530 -35.91 -8.44 -26.14
CA LEU A 530 -34.70 -8.84 -26.85
C LEU A 530 -34.31 -10.28 -26.51
N ASN A 531 -34.25 -10.65 -25.22
CA ASN A 531 -33.91 -12.01 -24.82
C ASN A 531 -34.98 -13.06 -25.20
N LEU A 532 -36.24 -12.65 -25.34
CA LEU A 532 -37.32 -13.54 -25.78
C LEU A 532 -37.36 -13.70 -27.31
N LEU A 533 -37.33 -12.58 -28.04
CA LEU A 533 -37.52 -12.55 -29.49
C LEU A 533 -36.23 -12.88 -30.25
N LEU A 534 -35.04 -12.55 -29.74
CA LEU A 534 -33.79 -12.80 -30.44
C LEU A 534 -33.55 -14.30 -30.69
N PRO A 535 -33.71 -15.23 -29.70
CA PRO A 535 -33.61 -16.66 -29.97
C PRO A 535 -34.67 -17.15 -30.97
N LEU A 536 -35.90 -16.66 -30.86
CA LEU A 536 -37.00 -17.01 -31.77
C LEU A 536 -36.73 -16.53 -33.21
N ALA A 537 -36.18 -15.32 -33.37
CA ALA A 537 -35.78 -14.75 -34.64
C ALA A 537 -34.62 -15.54 -35.27
N ILE A 538 -33.62 -15.95 -34.47
CA ILE A 538 -32.53 -16.81 -34.93
C ILE A 538 -33.08 -18.16 -35.41
N ILE A 539 -33.96 -18.80 -34.64
CA ILE A 539 -34.61 -20.06 -35.03
C ILE A 539 -35.44 -19.88 -36.30
N GLY A 540 -36.20 -18.80 -36.40
CA GLY A 540 -37.02 -18.46 -37.57
C GLY A 540 -36.18 -18.21 -38.82
N LEU A 541 -35.08 -17.47 -38.71
CA LEU A 541 -34.12 -17.25 -39.80
C LEU A 541 -33.46 -18.56 -40.24
N LEU A 542 -33.00 -19.37 -39.31
CA LEU A 542 -32.42 -20.69 -39.62
C LEU A 542 -33.44 -21.61 -40.30
N GLY A 543 -34.70 -21.61 -39.83
CA GLY A 543 -35.80 -22.37 -40.41
C GLY A 543 -36.18 -21.87 -41.81
N GLY A 544 -36.25 -20.55 -42.02
CA GLY A 544 -36.54 -19.93 -43.32
C GLY A 544 -35.41 -20.15 -44.33
N LEU A 545 -34.16 -20.00 -43.90
CA LEU A 545 -32.98 -20.28 -44.72
C LEU A 545 -32.92 -21.76 -45.09
N PHE A 546 -33.27 -22.66 -44.17
CA PHE A 546 -33.43 -24.08 -44.45
C PHE A 546 -34.54 -24.35 -45.48
N PHE A 547 -35.71 -23.71 -45.32
CA PHE A 547 -36.82 -23.86 -46.26
C PHE A 547 -36.44 -23.36 -47.67
N TRP A 548 -35.78 -22.22 -47.77
CA TRP A 548 -35.29 -21.66 -49.03
C TRP A 548 -34.23 -22.55 -49.69
N LEU A 549 -33.22 -23.01 -48.94
CA LEU A 549 -32.22 -23.95 -49.45
C LEU A 549 -32.85 -25.28 -49.89
N ARG A 550 -33.87 -25.76 -49.18
CA ARG A 550 -34.61 -26.97 -49.55
C ARG A 550 -35.42 -26.76 -50.83
N LYS A 551 -36.11 -25.63 -50.98
CA LYS A 551 -36.86 -25.29 -52.20
C LYS A 551 -35.94 -25.18 -53.42
N LYS A 552 -34.73 -24.63 -53.27
CA LYS A 552 -33.74 -24.53 -54.36
C LYS A 552 -33.13 -25.87 -54.76
N LYS A 553 -33.14 -26.88 -53.88
CA LYS A 553 -32.46 -28.18 -54.09
C LYS A 553 -33.42 -29.33 -54.43
N PHE A 554 -34.70 -29.22 -54.07
CA PHE A 554 -35.72 -30.26 -54.25
C PHE A 554 -37.02 -29.76 -54.88
N GLY A 555 -37.11 -28.47 -55.18
CA GLY A 555 -38.20 -27.85 -55.93
C GLY A 555 -37.73 -27.40 -57.29
#